data_AF-H1VHF4-F1
#
_entry.id   AF-H1VHF4-F1
#
_cell.length_a   1.000
_cell.length_b   1.000
_cell.length_c   1.000
_cell.angle_alpha   90.00
_cell.angle_beta   90.00
_cell.angle_gamma   90.00
#
_symmetry.space_group_name_H-M   'P 1'
#
loop_
_entity.id
_entity.type
_entity.pdbx_description
1 polymer ?
#
loop_
_entity_poly.entity_id
_entity_poly.type
_entity_poly.pdbx_seq_one_letter_code
_entity_poly.pdbx_strand_id
1 'polypeptide(L)'
;LLAFRGALDAGAHALETDLHLTRDGVVVLSHDGNLKRCFGVDRRISECDWDYLRTLRTVQEPGEGMPRLEDLLAFLAKGGAGRERVWVLLDIKV
;
A
#
# COMPACT_ATOMS: atom_id res chain seq x y z
N LEU A 1 -1.07 -5.82 -3.63
CA LEU A 1 -2.10 -5.02 -4.37
C LEU A 1 -3.45 -5.73 -4.50
N LEU A 2 -3.57 -7.00 -4.09
CA LEU A 2 -4.79 -7.80 -4.25
C LEU A 2 -6.04 -7.13 -3.66
N ALA A 3 -5.93 -6.48 -2.50
CA ALA A 3 -7.05 -5.79 -1.87
C ALA A 3 -7.66 -4.69 -2.77
N PHE A 4 -6.84 -3.86 -3.41
CA PHE A 4 -7.32 -2.83 -4.34
C PHE A 4 -7.97 -3.43 -5.58
N ARG A 5 -7.39 -4.51 -6.13
CA ARG A 5 -8.03 -5.23 -7.25
C ARG A 5 -9.40 -5.77 -6.84
N GLY A 6 -9.50 -6.42 -5.68
CA GLY A 6 -10.75 -6.95 -5.15
C GLY A 6 -11.81 -5.86 -4.94
N ALA A 7 -11.43 -4.70 -4.41
CA ALA A 7 -12.34 -3.57 -4.26
C ALA A 7 -12.89 -3.08 -5.60
N LEU A 8 -12.02 -2.93 -6.61
CA LEU A 8 -12.46 -2.51 -7.95
C LEU A 8 -13.32 -3.56 -8.65
N ASP A 9 -12.98 -4.84 -8.51
CA ASP A 9 -13.76 -5.94 -9.09
C ASP A 9 -15.13 -6.07 -8.40
N ALA A 10 -15.24 -5.64 -7.15
CA ALA A 10 -16.51 -5.49 -6.42
C ALA A 10 -17.31 -4.22 -6.80
N GLY A 11 -16.81 -3.38 -7.72
CA GLY A 11 -17.51 -2.19 -8.22
C GLY A 11 -17.24 -0.91 -7.43
N ALA A 12 -16.15 -0.84 -6.65
CA ALA A 12 -15.78 0.40 -5.98
C ALA A 12 -15.42 1.51 -6.97
N HIS A 13 -15.94 2.71 -6.73
CA HIS A 13 -15.64 3.92 -7.52
C HIS A 13 -14.51 4.75 -6.91
N ALA A 14 -14.16 4.48 -5.66
CA ALA A 14 -13.09 5.15 -4.94
C ALA A 14 -12.30 4.13 -4.12
N LEU A 15 -11.00 4.39 -3.99
CA LEU A 15 -10.11 3.68 -3.09
C LEU A 15 -9.60 4.68 -2.05
N GLU A 16 -9.51 4.24 -0.82
CA GLU A 16 -8.85 4.97 0.27
C GLU A 16 -7.62 4.18 0.69
N THR A 17 -6.55 4.89 1.06
CA THR A 17 -5.37 4.27 1.66
C THR A 17 -4.56 5.30 2.46
N ASP A 18 -3.86 4.79 3.46
CA ASP A 18 -2.94 5.55 4.28
C ASP A 18 -1.51 5.57 3.72
N LEU A 19 -0.83 6.72 3.84
CA LEU A 19 0.54 6.93 3.40
C LEU A 19 1.49 7.13 4.57
N HIS A 20 2.67 6.49 4.49
CA HIS A 20 3.82 6.76 5.36
C HIS A 20 5.08 6.95 4.53
N LEU A 21 6.03 7.71 5.07
CA LEU A 21 7.35 7.89 4.48
C LEU A 21 8.35 6.92 5.13
N THR A 22 9.14 6.24 4.30
CA THR A 22 10.32 5.49 4.76
C THR A 22 11.46 6.45 5.11
N ARG A 23 12.51 5.94 5.76
CA ARG A 23 13.69 6.74 6.12
C ARG A 23 14.39 7.35 4.90
N ASP A 24 14.40 6.62 3.78
CA ASP A 24 14.99 7.02 2.49
C ASP A 24 14.00 7.75 1.56
N GLY A 25 12.82 8.15 2.06
CA GLY A 25 11.90 9.04 1.33
C GLY A 25 10.95 8.34 0.36
N VAL A 26 10.83 7.02 0.42
CA VAL A 26 9.85 6.25 -0.38
C VAL A 26 8.48 6.31 0.30
N VAL A 27 7.43 6.56 -0.48
CA VAL A 27 6.05 6.60 0.03
C VAL A 27 5.44 5.20 -0.05
N VAL A 28 5.13 4.63 1.11
CA VAL A 28 4.54 3.29 1.25
C VAL A 28 3.11 3.35 1.77
N LEU A 29 2.33 2.30 1.47
CA LEU A 29 0.95 2.18 1.88
C LEU A 29 0.83 1.33 3.14
N SER A 30 0.41 1.92 4.26
CA SER A 30 0.16 1.19 5.51
C SER A 30 -0.66 2.02 6.48
N HIS A 31 -1.66 1.43 7.13
CA HIS A 31 -2.45 2.14 8.13
C HIS A 31 -1.64 2.53 9.37
N ASP A 32 -0.90 1.56 9.92
CA ASP A 32 -0.09 1.77 11.12
C ASP A 32 1.27 2.34 10.74
N GLY A 33 1.81 3.26 11.54
CA GLY A 33 3.21 3.71 11.38
C GLY A 33 4.26 2.68 11.78
N ASN A 34 3.86 1.46 12.17
CA ASN A 34 4.74 0.37 12.56
C ASN A 34 4.38 -0.94 11.85
N LEU A 35 5.35 -1.85 11.82
CA LEU A 35 5.27 -3.11 11.08
C LEU A 35 4.65 -4.26 11.87
N LYS A 36 4.26 -4.04 13.14
CA LYS A 36 3.97 -5.11 14.09
C LYS A 36 2.71 -5.89 13.72
N ARG A 37 1.62 -5.19 13.39
CA ARG A 37 0.33 -5.83 13.08
C ARG A 37 0.36 -6.57 11.75
N CYS A 38 0.84 -5.92 10.69
CA CYS A 38 0.77 -6.47 9.33
C CYS A 38 1.95 -7.39 8.99
N PHE A 39 3.15 -7.15 9.51
CA PHE A 39 4.38 -7.84 9.13
C PHE A 39 5.06 -8.58 10.29
N GLY A 40 4.54 -8.47 11.53
CA GLY A 40 5.10 -9.16 12.70
C GLY A 40 6.44 -8.60 13.18
N VAL A 41 6.86 -7.43 12.68
CA VAL A 41 8.15 -6.81 13.02
C VAL A 41 7.93 -5.61 13.95
N ASP A 42 8.64 -5.56 15.08
CA ASP A 42 8.55 -4.45 16.02
C ASP A 42 9.50 -3.30 15.63
N ARG A 43 9.17 -2.60 14.53
CA ARG A 43 9.87 -1.39 14.05
C ARG A 43 8.89 -0.39 13.44
N ARG A 44 9.26 0.89 13.42
CA ARG A 44 8.53 1.95 12.71
C ARG A 44 8.91 1.98 11.23
N ILE A 45 7.96 2.33 10.38
CA ILE A 45 8.18 2.48 8.93
C ILE A 45 9.20 3.60 8.66
N SER A 46 9.08 4.72 9.38
CA SER A 46 9.95 5.89 9.27
C SER A 46 11.42 5.65 9.65
N GLU A 47 11.73 4.49 10.23
CA GLU A 47 13.09 4.10 10.65
C GLU A 47 13.75 3.12 9.67
N CYS A 48 13.01 2.66 8.66
CA CYS A 48 13.45 1.64 7.71
C CYS A 48 13.65 2.22 6.31
N ASP A 49 14.65 1.72 5.58
CA ASP A 49 14.79 1.99 4.15
C ASP A 49 13.88 1.05 3.34
N TRP A 50 13.52 1.48 2.13
CA TRP A 50 12.71 0.69 1.22
C TRP A 50 13.34 -0.67 0.90
N ASP A 51 14.66 -0.74 0.76
CA ASP A 51 15.38 -1.98 0.46
C ASP A 51 15.17 -3.08 1.51
N TYR A 52 14.97 -2.70 2.78
CA TYR A 52 14.56 -3.63 3.83
C TYR A 52 13.07 -3.96 3.73
N LEU A 53 12.22 -2.93 3.64
CA LEU A 53 10.76 -3.11 3.67
C LEU A 53 10.24 -3.99 2.53
N ARG A 54 10.82 -3.91 1.33
CA ARG A 54 10.44 -4.76 0.19
C ARG A 54 10.69 -6.25 0.39
N THR A 55 11.53 -6.63 1.35
CA THR A 55 11.79 -8.03 1.71
C THR A 55 10.68 -8.63 2.57
N LEU A 56 9.89 -7.79 3.26
CA LEU A 56 8.87 -8.24 4.20
C LEU A 56 7.64 -8.79 3.47
N ARG A 57 6.92 -9.69 4.16
CA ARG A 57 5.63 -10.22 3.72
C ARG A 57 4.63 -10.10 4.86
N THR A 58 3.36 -9.89 4.51
CA THR A 58 2.29 -9.86 5.51
C THR A 58 2.18 -11.18 6.24
N VAL A 59 1.78 -11.15 7.51
CA VAL A 59 1.59 -12.36 8.33
C VAL A 59 0.34 -13.16 7.93
N GLN A 60 -0.63 -12.51 7.27
CA GLN A 60 -1.82 -13.18 6.74
C GLN A 60 -1.54 -13.73 5.34
N GLU A 61 -2.11 -14.90 5.06
CA GLU A 61 -2.05 -15.54 3.74
C GLU A 61 -3.14 -15.02 2.79
N PRO A 62 -2.84 -14.85 1.49
CA PRO A 62 -1.52 -14.99 0.88
C PRO A 62 -0.57 -13.88 1.33
N GLY A 63 0.68 -14.25 1.66
CA GLY A 63 1.70 -13.28 2.06
C GLY A 63 2.01 -12.24 0.97
N GLU A 64 1.63 -10.98 1.18
CA GLU A 64 1.83 -9.86 0.25
C GLU A 64 3.00 -8.97 0.67
N GLY A 65 3.69 -8.36 -0.29
CA GLY A 65 4.68 -7.32 -0.01
C GLY A 65 4.05 -5.97 0.34
N MET A 66 4.82 -5.09 0.99
CA MET A 66 4.42 -3.70 1.22
C MET A 66 4.31 -2.96 -0.14
N PRO A 67 3.13 -2.41 -0.49
CA PRO A 67 2.99 -1.62 -1.71
C PRO A 67 3.52 -0.20 -1.50
N ARG A 68 4.09 0.38 -2.57
CA ARG A 68 4.37 1.83 -2.65
C ARG A 68 3.19 2.56 -3.30
N LEU A 69 3.11 3.87 -3.07
CA LEU A 69 2.15 4.71 -3.79
C LEU A 69 2.34 4.60 -5.32
N GLU A 70 3.59 4.55 -5.78
CA GLU A 70 3.91 4.33 -7.21
C GLU A 70 3.29 3.04 -7.76
N ASP A 71 3.29 1.96 -6.97
CA ASP A 71 2.75 0.67 -7.42
C ASP A 71 1.23 0.75 -7.61
N LEU A 72 0.52 1.45 -6.71
CA LEU A 72 -0.92 1.71 -6.84
C LEU A 72 -1.22 2.62 -8.04
N LEU A 73 -0.49 3.72 -8.20
CA LEU A 73 -0.70 4.64 -9.32
C LEU A 73 -0.43 3.97 -10.67
N ALA A 74 0.65 3.19 -10.78
CA ALA A 74 0.94 2.40 -11.98
C ALA A 74 -0.14 1.34 -12.26
N PHE A 75 -0.67 0.71 -11.20
CA PHE A 75 -1.77 -0.24 -11.32
C PHE A 75 -3.05 0.42 -11.87
N LEU A 76 -3.40 1.61 -11.40
CA LEU A 76 -4.54 2.37 -11.88
C LEU A 76 -4.32 2.89 -13.31
N ALA A 77 -3.12 3.41 -13.60
CA ALA A 77 -2.76 3.97 -14.91
C ALA A 77 -2.75 2.93 -16.04
N LYS A 78 -2.46 1.65 -15.76
CA LYS A 78 -2.48 0.58 -16.77
C LYS A 78 -3.86 0.33 -17.40
N GLY A 79 -4.94 0.80 -16.78
CA GLY A 79 -6.29 0.81 -17.38
C GLY A 79 -6.89 -0.58 -17.65
N GLY A 80 -8.16 -0.58 -18.11
CA GLY A 80 -8.92 -1.77 -18.52
C GLY A 80 -10.09 -2.15 -17.59
N ALA A 81 -11.25 -2.46 -18.22
CA ALA A 81 -12.53 -2.86 -17.62
C ALA A 81 -13.19 -1.81 -16.68
N GLY A 82 -13.52 -0.62 -17.20
CA GLY A 82 -14.30 0.38 -16.45
C GLY A 82 -13.55 1.15 -15.36
N ARG A 83 -12.23 0.94 -15.24
CA ARG A 83 -11.35 1.56 -14.23
C ARG A 83 -10.89 2.98 -14.54
N GLU A 84 -11.50 3.64 -15.52
CA GLU A 84 -11.03 4.93 -16.05
C GLU A 84 -11.47 6.14 -15.22
N ARG A 85 -12.25 5.92 -14.14
CA ARG A 85 -12.75 6.95 -13.23
C ARG A 85 -12.76 6.48 -11.78
N VAL A 86 -11.63 5.93 -11.32
CA VAL A 86 -11.46 5.57 -9.89
C VAL A 86 -10.89 6.79 -9.16
N TRP A 87 -11.58 7.24 -8.12
CA TRP A 87 -11.07 8.25 -7.20
C TRP A 87 -10.10 7.61 -6.20
N VAL A 88 -9.06 8.34 -5.81
CA VAL A 88 -8.15 7.89 -4.75
C VAL A 88 -8.13 8.95 -3.65
N LEU A 89 -8.51 8.55 -2.45
CA LEU A 89 -8.33 9.34 -1.23
C LEU A 89 -7.04 8.90 -0.55
N LEU A 90 -6.14 9.83 -0.33
CA LEU A 90 -4.85 9.59 0.30
C LEU A 90 -4.87 10.21 1.70
N ASP A 91 -4.86 9.37 2.73
CA ASP A 91 -4.70 9.83 4.11
C ASP A 91 -3.19 9.92 4.44
N ILE A 92 -2.70 11.14 4.63
CA ILE A 92 -1.28 11.39 4.93
C ILE A 92 -1.08 11.26 6.43
N LYS A 93 -0.43 10.18 6.86
CA LYS A 93 -0.09 9.96 8.27
C LYS A 93 1.25 10.63 8.60
N VAL A 94 1.19 11.56 9.55
CA VAL A 94 2.34 12.25 10.17
C VAL A 94 2.81 11.57 11.43
#